data_AF-A0A7C3RZ46-F1
#
_entry.id   AF-A0A7C3RZ46-F1
#
_cell.length_a   1.000
_cell.length_b   1.000
_cell.length_c   1.000
_cell.angle_alpha   90.00
_cell.angle_beta   90.00
_cell.angle_gamma   90.00
#
_symmetry.space_group_name_H-M   'P 1'
#
loop_
_entity.id
_entity.type
_entity.pdbx_description
1 polymer ?
#
loop_
_entity_poly.entity_id
_entity_poly.type
_entity_poly.pdbx_seq_one_letter_code
_entity_poly.pdbx_strand_id
1 'polypeptide(L)'
;MVHLTINGKRIRAKEGATLLSVIRKAKISIPTLCFHEALTPRGACRLCSVEVTRAGRSRIVTACNYPVEEGMEVQTHSEAVMRARRVLVELLLARSPQVPLLQELARELGVESVRFRSKKPPDPCILCGLCVQACSEIAGIEAIGFVMRGTQRRIGTEIDPERCVACGACEYICPTGAIRMEMGRIRTMRLSNTGMERFCRYMRMGLLDFMICSNGFECWRCEVDQEMEDRFGTPPVFALKPGRKRELQEIEGMPFLPELYYSEEHVWAKPMGDLIRLGLDAMASYVALGARSVQLSSVGTEISKGTVFAVLERDGKKAGIHSPLSGTVLSANHRVEESPGLSWKDPYGRGWLLMIRPPYPEEVYDLRFGTDARRWFEAKAARFSRALSQWGDPRSSRRGDPGDRLEKRIVEEHWDQLTEFLWGLRC
;
A
#
# COMPACT_ATOMS: atom_id res chain seq x y z
N MET A 1 13.35 27.92 8.57
CA MET A 1 12.45 28.49 7.53
C MET A 1 13.32 28.84 6.35
N VAL A 2 12.82 28.63 5.13
CA VAL A 2 13.57 28.95 3.90
C VAL A 2 12.92 30.09 3.13
N HIS A 3 13.72 30.84 2.39
CA HIS A 3 13.29 31.93 1.50
C HIS A 3 13.42 31.51 0.04
N LEU A 4 12.36 31.75 -0.72
CA LEU A 4 12.29 31.49 -2.15
C LEU A 4 11.53 32.61 -2.86
N THR A 5 11.71 32.72 -4.16
CA THR A 5 11.01 33.69 -5.00
C THR A 5 10.08 32.96 -5.95
N ILE A 6 8.78 33.26 -5.91
CA ILE A 6 7.79 32.69 -6.84
C ILE A 6 7.21 33.82 -7.69
N ASN A 7 7.37 33.76 -9.01
CA ASN A 7 6.96 34.80 -9.96
C ASN A 7 7.43 36.21 -9.53
N GLY A 8 8.68 36.34 -9.08
CA GLY A 8 9.25 37.60 -8.59
C GLY A 8 8.86 38.01 -7.17
N LYS A 9 7.92 37.31 -6.51
CA LYS A 9 7.53 37.59 -5.12
C LYS A 9 8.33 36.74 -4.14
N ARG A 10 8.94 37.39 -3.14
CA ARG A 10 9.63 36.70 -2.04
C ARG A 10 8.62 36.03 -1.10
N ILE A 11 8.83 34.75 -0.81
CA ILE A 11 7.96 33.93 0.03
C ILE A 11 8.82 33.23 1.08
N ARG A 12 8.26 33.08 2.28
CA ARG A 12 8.86 32.33 3.38
C ARG A 12 8.08 31.05 3.58
N ALA A 13 8.78 29.92 3.64
CA ALA A 13 8.16 28.61 3.79
C ALA A 13 8.88 27.75 4.85
N LYS A 14 8.17 26.74 5.34
CA LYS A 14 8.80 25.68 6.15
C LYS A 14 9.69 24.84 5.24
N GLU A 15 10.90 24.57 5.69
CA GLU A 15 11.84 23.69 4.99
C GLU A 15 11.22 22.30 4.79
N GLY A 16 11.42 21.70 3.60
CA GLY A 16 10.85 20.41 3.23
C GLY A 16 9.36 20.42 2.85
N ALA A 17 8.65 21.55 2.93
CA ALA A 17 7.31 21.67 2.37
C ALA A 17 7.34 21.50 0.83
N THR A 18 6.26 21.01 0.23
CA THR A 18 6.20 20.87 -1.24
C THR A 18 5.97 22.22 -1.91
N LEU A 19 6.53 22.43 -3.10
CA LEU A 19 6.31 23.64 -3.90
C LEU A 19 4.82 23.91 -4.11
N LEU A 20 4.02 22.88 -4.40
CA LEU A 20 2.57 23.02 -4.61
C LEU A 20 1.87 23.60 -3.36
N SER A 21 2.24 23.14 -2.16
CA SER A 21 1.65 23.65 -0.92
C SER A 21 1.96 25.14 -0.70
N VAL A 22 3.18 25.57 -1.05
CA VAL A 22 3.62 26.96 -0.94
C VAL A 22 2.97 27.84 -2.00
N ILE A 23 2.89 27.36 -3.24
CA ILE A 23 2.23 28.04 -4.36
C ILE A 23 0.74 28.28 -4.06
N ARG A 24 0.03 27.26 -3.53
CA ARG A 24 -1.39 27.39 -3.13
C ARG A 24 -1.57 28.37 -1.99
N LYS A 25 -0.70 28.35 -0.96
CA LYS A 25 -0.71 29.34 0.13
C LYS A 25 -0.50 30.77 -0.38
N ALA A 26 0.29 30.94 -1.43
CA ALA A 26 0.51 32.21 -2.11
C ALA A 26 -0.65 32.64 -3.03
N LYS A 27 -1.76 31.89 -3.05
CA LYS A 27 -2.94 32.10 -3.90
C LYS A 27 -2.62 32.09 -5.40
N ILE A 28 -1.58 31.36 -5.81
CA ILE A 28 -1.24 31.15 -7.22
C ILE A 28 -1.89 29.84 -7.67
N SER A 29 -2.74 29.88 -8.69
CA SER A 29 -3.38 28.69 -9.24
C SER A 29 -2.44 27.94 -10.18
N ILE A 30 -2.30 26.63 -9.98
CA ILE A 30 -1.68 25.71 -10.94
C ILE A 30 -2.52 24.43 -11.03
N PRO A 31 -2.71 23.86 -12.23
CA PRO A 31 -3.60 22.71 -12.41
C PRO A 31 -3.01 21.43 -11.84
N THR A 32 -3.87 20.62 -11.21
CA THR A 32 -3.52 19.30 -10.66
C THR A 32 -4.65 18.31 -10.91
N LEU A 33 -4.36 17.15 -11.50
CA LEU A 33 -5.33 16.05 -11.65
C LEU A 33 -5.01 14.83 -10.78
N CYS A 34 -3.76 14.64 -10.37
CA CYS A 34 -3.33 13.48 -9.58
C CYS A 34 -2.89 13.83 -8.16
N PHE A 35 -3.35 14.96 -7.63
CA PHE A 35 -3.01 15.43 -6.28
C PHE A 35 -4.28 15.51 -5.44
N HIS A 36 -4.20 14.98 -4.22
CA HIS A 36 -5.22 15.10 -3.20
C HIS A 36 -4.52 15.25 -1.85
N GLU A 37 -5.03 16.09 -0.95
CA GLU A 37 -4.35 16.44 0.30
C GLU A 37 -4.24 15.26 1.27
N ALA A 38 -5.21 14.34 1.23
CA ALA A 38 -5.21 13.12 2.03
C ALA A 38 -4.26 12.02 1.49
N LEU A 39 -3.53 12.24 0.40
CA LEU A 39 -2.69 11.24 -0.25
C LEU A 39 -1.25 11.68 -0.45
N THR A 40 -0.34 10.71 -0.49
CA THR A 40 1.08 10.96 -0.79
C THR A 40 1.27 11.48 -2.23
N PRO A 41 2.00 12.57 -2.49
CA PRO A 41 2.12 13.11 -3.86
C PRO A 41 2.92 12.22 -4.81
N ARG A 42 2.31 11.77 -5.92
CA ARG A 42 2.95 10.88 -6.92
C ARG A 42 3.51 11.56 -8.17
N GLY A 43 2.97 12.72 -8.55
CA GLY A 43 3.40 13.46 -9.75
C GLY A 43 3.09 12.78 -11.09
N ALA A 44 2.06 11.93 -11.15
CA ALA A 44 1.71 11.17 -12.36
C ALA A 44 1.24 12.05 -13.54
N CYS A 45 0.35 13.02 -13.29
CA CYS A 45 -0.25 13.84 -14.37
C CYS A 45 0.68 14.95 -14.91
N ARG A 46 1.75 15.31 -14.17
CA ARG A 46 2.71 16.37 -14.52
C ARG A 46 2.15 17.78 -14.76
N LEU A 47 0.85 18.03 -14.60
CA LEU A 47 0.24 19.35 -14.83
C LEU A 47 0.73 20.45 -13.86
N CYS A 48 1.11 20.05 -12.65
CA CYS A 48 1.74 20.93 -11.64
C CYS A 48 3.19 21.31 -11.97
N SER A 49 3.64 21.12 -13.21
CA SER A 49 4.99 21.49 -13.64
C SER A 49 5.24 22.98 -13.42
N VAL A 50 6.42 23.30 -12.90
CA VAL A 50 6.93 24.65 -12.68
C VAL A 50 8.40 24.68 -13.07
N GLU A 51 8.89 25.83 -13.49
CA GLU A 51 10.30 26.03 -13.79
C GLU A 51 11.01 26.54 -12.54
N VAL A 52 12.08 25.86 -12.15
CA VAL A 52 12.90 26.20 -10.99
C VAL A 52 14.29 26.54 -11.47
N THR A 53 14.77 27.72 -11.09
CA THR A 53 16.13 28.20 -11.33
C THR A 53 16.93 28.15 -10.04
N ARG A 54 18.12 27.55 -10.11
CA ARG A 54 19.09 27.49 -9.00
C ARG A 54 20.50 27.66 -9.55
N ALA A 55 21.27 28.55 -8.95
CA ALA A 55 22.67 28.81 -9.34
C ALA A 55 22.86 28.99 -10.86
N GLY A 56 21.95 29.72 -11.51
CA GLY A 56 21.97 30.00 -12.95
C GLY A 56 21.50 28.85 -13.87
N ARG A 57 21.07 27.70 -13.33
CA ARG A 57 20.50 26.59 -14.12
C ARG A 57 19.00 26.48 -13.89
N SER A 58 18.21 26.46 -14.96
CA SER A 58 16.77 26.24 -14.88
C SER A 58 16.40 24.79 -15.25
N ARG A 59 15.37 24.26 -14.59
CA ARG A 59 14.77 22.96 -14.91
C ARG A 59 13.27 22.95 -14.63
N ILE A 60 12.51 22.18 -15.40
CA ILE A 60 11.10 21.94 -15.13
C ILE A 60 10.96 20.77 -14.15
N VAL A 61 10.22 20.99 -13.07
CA VAL A 61 9.97 19.98 -12.01
C VAL A 61 8.48 19.94 -11.66
N THR A 62 8.05 18.87 -11.00
CA THR A 62 6.66 18.73 -10.52
C THR A 62 6.48 19.37 -9.15
N ALA A 63 5.65 20.40 -9.05
CA ALA A 63 5.47 21.11 -7.79
C ALA A 63 4.88 20.23 -6.66
N CYS A 64 4.10 19.20 -6.99
CA CYS A 64 3.36 18.41 -5.99
C CYS A 64 4.26 17.60 -5.04
N ASN A 65 5.45 17.18 -5.48
CA ASN A 65 6.36 16.33 -4.70
C ASN A 65 7.78 16.91 -4.59
N TYR A 66 8.01 18.11 -5.14
CA TYR A 66 9.31 18.75 -5.12
C TYR A 66 9.44 19.64 -3.88
N PRO A 67 10.43 19.41 -3.00
CA PRO A 67 10.60 20.15 -1.75
C PRO A 67 11.13 21.58 -2.00
N VAL A 68 10.75 22.51 -1.13
CA VAL A 68 11.31 23.87 -1.12
C VAL A 68 12.68 23.90 -0.46
N GLU A 69 13.61 24.65 -1.06
CA GLU A 69 14.96 24.90 -0.53
C GLU A 69 15.25 26.41 -0.56
N GLU A 70 16.29 26.82 0.17
CA GLU A 70 16.75 28.20 0.24
C GLU A 70 17.24 28.72 -1.12
N GLY A 71 16.88 29.96 -1.46
CA GLY A 71 17.37 30.65 -2.64
C GLY A 71 16.80 30.14 -3.96
N MET A 72 15.72 29.35 -3.94
CA MET A 72 15.05 28.91 -5.15
C MET A 72 14.28 30.04 -5.82
N GLU A 73 14.35 30.10 -7.16
CA GLU A 73 13.48 30.93 -7.98
C GLU A 73 12.54 30.06 -8.78
N VAL A 74 11.24 30.35 -8.73
CA VAL A 74 10.19 29.51 -9.31
C VAL A 74 9.33 30.35 -10.23
N GLN A 75 9.18 29.91 -11.49
CA GLN A 75 8.22 30.44 -12.43
C GLN A 75 7.10 29.42 -12.69
N THR A 76 5.88 29.84 -12.39
CA THR A 76 4.69 28.96 -12.47
C THR A 76 4.04 28.92 -13.86
N HIS A 77 4.32 29.93 -14.70
CA HIS A 77 3.69 30.16 -16.00
C HIS A 77 4.73 30.62 -17.06
N SER A 78 5.96 30.12 -17.00
CA SER A 78 6.94 30.39 -18.06
C SER A 78 6.49 29.78 -19.39
N GLU A 79 7.00 30.30 -20.52
CA GLU A 79 6.70 29.76 -21.85
C GLU A 79 7.00 28.26 -21.98
N ALA A 80 8.06 27.79 -21.31
CA ALA A 80 8.41 26.38 -21.29
C ALA A 80 7.37 25.55 -20.51
N VAL A 81 6.92 26.03 -19.35
CA VAL A 81 5.88 25.39 -18.53
C VAL A 81 4.54 25.36 -19.25
N MET A 82 4.12 26.47 -19.84
CA MET A 82 2.84 26.58 -20.54
C MET A 82 2.80 25.67 -21.77
N ARG A 83 3.89 25.59 -22.54
CA ARG A 83 4.03 24.62 -23.65
C ARG A 83 3.93 23.18 -23.16
N ALA A 84 4.61 22.84 -22.06
CA ALA A 84 4.55 21.49 -21.49
C ALA A 84 3.13 21.12 -21.04
N ARG A 85 2.41 22.04 -20.37
CA ARG A 85 1.02 21.82 -19.94
C ARG A 85 0.07 21.60 -21.12
N ARG A 86 0.18 22.42 -22.19
CA ARG A 86 -0.62 22.23 -23.42
C ARG A 86 -0.41 20.84 -24.02
N VAL A 87 0.85 20.40 -24.18
CA VAL A 87 1.17 19.06 -24.69
C VAL A 87 0.59 17.96 -23.79
N LEU A 88 0.70 18.10 -22.46
CA LEU A 88 0.14 17.12 -21.53
C LEU A 88 -1.38 17.01 -21.66
N VAL A 89 -2.08 18.13 -21.78
CA VAL A 89 -3.54 18.13 -21.94
C VAL A 89 -3.95 17.56 -23.29
N GLU A 90 -3.23 17.84 -24.37
CA GLU A 90 -3.47 17.19 -25.66
C GLU A 90 -3.30 15.67 -25.57
N LEU A 91 -2.29 15.17 -24.86
CA LEU A 91 -2.10 13.73 -24.64
C LEU A 91 -3.22 13.11 -23.80
N LEU A 92 -3.70 13.82 -22.78
CA LEU A 92 -4.83 13.40 -21.96
C LEU A 92 -6.13 13.37 -22.78
N LEU A 93 -6.41 14.40 -23.58
CA LEU A 93 -7.56 14.47 -24.48
C LEU A 93 -7.49 13.42 -25.59
N ALA A 94 -6.31 13.10 -26.11
CA ALA A 94 -6.16 12.05 -27.11
C ALA A 94 -6.59 10.67 -26.58
N ARG A 95 -6.49 10.45 -25.27
CA ARG A 95 -6.96 9.24 -24.58
C ARG A 95 -8.42 9.34 -24.14
N SER A 96 -8.79 10.48 -23.58
CA SER A 96 -10.03 10.70 -22.81
C SER A 96 -10.82 11.92 -23.31
N PRO A 97 -11.16 11.99 -24.62
CA PRO A 97 -11.76 13.19 -25.22
C PRO A 97 -13.14 13.55 -24.67
N GLN A 98 -13.84 12.58 -24.08
CA GLN A 98 -15.19 12.73 -23.54
C GLN A 98 -15.25 13.32 -22.12
N VAL A 99 -14.11 13.52 -21.45
CA VAL A 99 -14.08 13.96 -20.05
C VAL A 99 -14.23 15.49 -19.97
N PRO A 100 -15.31 16.05 -19.38
CA PRO A 100 -15.54 17.49 -19.35
C PRO A 100 -14.43 18.29 -18.66
N LEU A 101 -13.89 17.75 -17.55
CA LEU A 101 -12.78 18.37 -16.82
C LEU A 101 -11.54 18.60 -17.70
N LEU A 102 -11.25 17.68 -18.63
CA LEU A 102 -10.12 17.85 -19.55
C LEU A 102 -10.41 18.86 -20.65
N GLN A 103 -11.66 18.95 -21.10
CA GLN A 103 -12.09 19.93 -22.10
C GLN A 103 -12.04 21.35 -21.53
N GLU A 104 -12.43 21.52 -20.26
CA GLU A 104 -12.31 22.79 -19.53
C GLU A 104 -10.85 23.19 -19.36
N LEU A 105 -10.01 22.27 -18.88
CA LEU A 105 -8.57 22.53 -18.73
C LEU A 105 -7.89 22.86 -20.07
N ALA A 106 -8.33 22.25 -21.17
CA ALA A 106 -7.86 22.59 -22.51
C ALA A 106 -8.23 24.02 -22.92
N ARG A 107 -9.47 24.44 -22.62
CA ARG A 107 -9.94 25.81 -22.85
C ARG A 107 -9.13 26.82 -22.05
N GLU A 108 -8.88 26.56 -20.76
CA GLU A 108 -8.07 27.42 -19.89
C GLU A 108 -6.63 27.58 -20.39
N LEU A 109 -6.06 26.54 -21.02
CA LEU A 109 -4.69 26.56 -21.52
C LEU A 109 -4.57 27.01 -22.99
N GLY A 110 -5.69 27.35 -23.65
CA GLY A 110 -5.72 27.77 -25.05
C GLY A 110 -5.41 26.62 -26.03
N VAL A 111 -5.83 25.40 -25.73
CA VAL A 111 -5.68 24.23 -26.61
C VAL A 111 -6.93 24.11 -27.48
N GLU A 112 -6.85 24.55 -28.72
CA GLU A 112 -7.98 24.53 -29.68
C GLU A 112 -8.11 23.20 -30.43
N SER A 113 -6.99 22.51 -30.66
CA SER A 113 -6.97 21.23 -31.39
C SER A 113 -5.98 20.25 -30.76
N VAL A 114 -6.27 18.95 -30.93
CA VAL A 114 -5.45 17.86 -30.40
C VAL A 114 -4.65 17.23 -31.54
N ARG A 115 -3.32 17.32 -31.47
CA ARG A 115 -2.41 16.77 -32.50
C ARG A 115 -2.25 15.25 -32.41
N PHE A 116 -2.44 14.68 -31.22
CA PHE A 116 -2.23 13.27 -30.96
C PHE A 116 -3.52 12.46 -31.17
N ARG A 117 -3.39 11.24 -31.71
CA ARG A 117 -4.52 10.32 -31.87
C ARG A 117 -4.22 8.99 -31.17
N SER A 118 -5.14 8.55 -30.31
CA SER A 118 -5.09 7.21 -29.73
C SER A 118 -5.58 6.18 -30.75
N LYS A 119 -4.87 5.06 -30.88
CA LYS A 119 -5.34 3.87 -31.61
C LYS A 119 -6.37 3.05 -30.82
N LYS A 120 -6.51 3.33 -29.53
CA LYS A 120 -7.46 2.66 -28.64
C LYS A 120 -8.76 3.45 -28.54
N PRO A 121 -9.89 2.77 -28.28
CA PRO A 121 -11.14 3.43 -27.96
C PRO A 121 -10.96 4.45 -26.82
N PRO A 122 -11.73 5.55 -26.82
CA PRO A 122 -11.76 6.51 -25.73
C PRO A 122 -11.97 5.85 -24.37
N ASP A 123 -11.13 6.19 -23.40
CA ASP A 123 -11.21 5.69 -22.02
C ASP A 123 -11.21 6.89 -21.08
N PRO A 124 -12.24 7.07 -20.22
CA PRO A 124 -12.28 8.21 -19.32
C PRO A 124 -11.17 8.18 -18.25
N CYS A 125 -10.52 7.02 -18.02
CA CYS A 125 -9.44 6.88 -17.06
C CYS A 125 -8.13 7.48 -17.59
N ILE A 126 -7.64 8.51 -16.92
CA ILE A 126 -6.35 9.16 -17.24
C ILE A 126 -5.13 8.50 -16.57
N LEU A 127 -5.32 7.33 -15.94
CA LEU A 127 -4.26 6.59 -15.24
C LEU A 127 -3.52 7.41 -14.17
N CYS A 128 -4.20 8.36 -13.51
CA CYS A 128 -3.62 9.19 -12.45
C CYS A 128 -3.21 8.38 -11.21
N GLY A 129 -3.85 7.24 -10.98
CA GLY A 129 -3.56 6.33 -9.87
C GLY A 129 -4.16 6.72 -8.52
N LEU A 130 -4.91 7.81 -8.43
CA LEU A 130 -5.52 8.27 -7.18
C LEU A 130 -6.43 7.20 -6.56
N CYS A 131 -7.20 6.48 -7.36
CA CYS A 131 -8.06 5.39 -6.87
C CYS A 131 -7.26 4.24 -6.24
N VAL A 132 -6.19 3.80 -6.90
CA VAL A 132 -5.28 2.76 -6.38
C VAL A 132 -4.67 3.20 -5.06
N GLN A 133 -4.24 4.46 -5.02
CA GLN A 133 -3.60 5.02 -3.86
C GLN A 133 -4.57 5.20 -2.69
N ALA A 134 -5.80 5.67 -2.93
CA ALA A 134 -6.83 5.72 -1.89
C ALA A 134 -7.19 4.31 -1.38
N CYS A 135 -7.24 3.31 -2.25
CA CYS A 135 -7.51 1.93 -1.84
C CYS A 135 -6.40 1.34 -0.94
N SER A 136 -5.14 1.75 -1.14
CA SER A 136 -3.99 1.29 -0.35
C SER A 136 -3.74 2.17 0.89
N GLU A 137 -3.60 3.49 0.73
CA GLU A 137 -3.21 4.42 1.80
C GLU A 137 -4.36 4.82 2.73
N ILE A 138 -5.59 4.91 2.22
CA ILE A 138 -6.74 5.35 3.02
C ILE A 138 -7.51 4.13 3.53
N ALA A 139 -7.92 3.26 2.61
CA ALA A 139 -8.71 2.10 2.98
C ALA A 139 -7.86 0.94 3.54
N GLY A 140 -6.58 0.81 3.16
CA GLY A 140 -5.72 -0.30 3.60
C GLY A 140 -6.06 -1.66 3.00
N ILE A 141 -6.78 -1.69 1.86
CA ILE A 141 -7.42 -2.89 1.29
C ILE A 141 -6.65 -3.43 0.09
N GLU A 142 -6.19 -2.53 -0.80
CA GLU A 142 -5.48 -2.87 -2.04
C GLU A 142 -6.26 -3.72 -3.06
N ALA A 143 -7.60 -3.61 -3.07
CA ALA A 143 -8.48 -4.33 -4.00
C ALA A 143 -8.38 -3.89 -5.49
N ILE A 144 -7.70 -2.77 -5.77
CA ILE A 144 -7.47 -2.27 -7.13
C ILE A 144 -6.02 -1.89 -7.34
N GLY A 145 -5.53 -2.04 -8.57
CA GLY A 145 -4.19 -1.61 -8.94
C GLY A 145 -4.00 -1.45 -10.43
N PHE A 146 -2.74 -1.22 -10.81
CA PHE A 146 -2.35 -1.15 -12.21
C PHE A 146 -2.12 -2.56 -12.75
N VAL A 147 -2.82 -2.89 -13.84
CA VAL A 147 -2.67 -4.15 -14.56
C VAL A 147 -2.04 -3.85 -15.92
N MET A 148 -1.20 -4.76 -16.41
CA MET A 148 -0.39 -4.60 -17.62
C MET A 148 0.61 -3.43 -17.55
N ARG A 149 1.36 -3.22 -18.64
CA ARG A 149 2.37 -2.16 -18.79
C ARG A 149 2.27 -1.44 -20.13
N GLY A 150 2.95 -0.30 -20.23
CA GLY A 150 3.00 0.50 -21.46
C GLY A 150 1.61 0.94 -21.92
N THR A 151 1.35 0.83 -23.22
CA THR A 151 0.06 1.21 -23.81
C THR A 151 -1.10 0.34 -23.35
N GLN A 152 -0.86 -0.88 -22.86
CA GLN A 152 -1.87 -1.80 -22.34
C GLN A 152 -2.25 -1.55 -20.88
N ARG A 153 -1.53 -0.65 -20.20
CA ARG A 153 -1.76 -0.35 -18.78
C ARG A 153 -3.19 0.15 -18.53
N ARG A 154 -3.84 -0.42 -17.52
CA ARG A 154 -5.19 -0.06 -17.07
C ARG A 154 -5.32 -0.18 -15.56
N ILE A 155 -6.36 0.43 -14.99
CA ILE A 155 -6.78 0.13 -13.61
C ILE A 155 -7.62 -1.14 -13.64
N GLY A 156 -7.37 -2.05 -12.72
CA GLY A 156 -8.00 -3.36 -12.68
C GLY A 156 -8.27 -3.85 -11.26
N THR A 157 -9.22 -4.78 -11.14
CA THR A 157 -9.52 -5.52 -9.90
C THR A 157 -8.85 -6.86 -9.82
N GLU A 158 -8.22 -7.32 -10.90
CA GLU A 158 -7.68 -8.66 -11.08
C GLU A 158 -6.54 -9.00 -10.10
N ILE A 159 -6.21 -8.07 -9.20
CA ILE A 159 -5.22 -8.26 -8.15
C ILE A 159 -5.85 -9.00 -6.97
N ASP A 160 -6.99 -8.52 -6.46
CA ASP A 160 -7.69 -9.11 -5.30
C ASP A 160 -9.10 -8.51 -5.12
N PRO A 161 -10.09 -8.93 -5.95
CA PRO A 161 -11.41 -8.31 -5.96
C PRO A 161 -12.22 -8.56 -4.69
N GLU A 162 -11.96 -9.66 -3.98
CA GLU A 162 -12.71 -10.08 -2.79
C GLU A 162 -12.43 -9.22 -1.56
N ARG A 163 -11.27 -8.56 -1.50
CA ARG A 163 -10.93 -7.60 -0.44
C ARG A 163 -11.79 -6.34 -0.47
N CYS A 164 -12.43 -6.03 -1.59
CA CYS A 164 -13.19 -4.78 -1.72
C CYS A 164 -14.34 -4.73 -0.69
N VAL A 165 -14.28 -3.78 0.24
CA VAL A 165 -15.36 -3.55 1.23
C VAL A 165 -16.44 -2.57 0.75
N ALA A 166 -16.42 -2.19 -0.53
CA ALA A 166 -17.28 -1.16 -1.10
C ALA A 166 -17.18 0.20 -0.36
N CYS A 167 -15.97 0.59 0.05
CA CYS A 167 -15.74 1.83 0.79
C CYS A 167 -15.86 3.12 -0.03
N GLY A 168 -16.07 3.06 -1.35
CA GLY A 168 -16.28 4.24 -2.21
C GLY A 168 -15.10 5.20 -2.39
N ALA A 169 -13.97 4.99 -1.70
CA ALA A 169 -12.81 5.89 -1.74
C ALA A 169 -12.29 6.14 -3.18
N CYS A 170 -12.31 5.10 -4.01
CA CYS A 170 -11.80 5.14 -5.37
C CYS A 170 -12.67 5.97 -6.31
N GLU A 171 -13.99 5.96 -6.13
CA GLU A 171 -14.96 6.75 -6.89
C GLU A 171 -14.85 8.22 -6.51
N TYR A 172 -14.91 8.52 -5.21
CA TYR A 172 -14.83 9.89 -4.71
C TYR A 172 -13.57 10.62 -5.16
N ILE A 173 -12.42 9.95 -5.13
CA ILE A 173 -11.15 10.58 -5.50
C ILE A 173 -10.89 10.62 -7.01
N CYS A 174 -11.76 10.06 -7.84
CA CYS A 174 -11.54 9.99 -9.28
C CYS A 174 -11.81 11.36 -9.92
N PRO A 175 -10.79 12.06 -10.47
CA PRO A 175 -10.99 13.39 -11.04
C PRO A 175 -11.83 13.37 -12.32
N THR A 176 -11.88 12.24 -13.02
CA THR A 176 -12.57 12.13 -14.32
C THR A 176 -13.87 11.34 -14.25
N GLY A 177 -14.25 10.82 -13.07
CA GLY A 177 -15.39 9.92 -12.91
C GLY A 177 -15.26 8.59 -13.65
N ALA A 178 -14.03 8.21 -14.04
CA ALA A 178 -13.76 6.98 -14.81
C ALA A 178 -13.98 5.69 -14.03
N ILE A 179 -13.87 5.75 -12.71
CA ILE A 179 -14.27 4.66 -11.82
C ILE A 179 -15.50 5.13 -11.06
N ARG A 180 -16.58 4.39 -11.22
CA ARG A 180 -17.79 4.52 -10.42
C ARG A 180 -17.93 3.26 -9.59
N MET A 181 -18.58 3.35 -8.43
CA MET A 181 -19.08 2.16 -7.75
C MET A 181 -20.30 1.62 -8.51
N GLU A 182 -20.08 1.18 -9.75
CA GLU A 182 -21.14 0.69 -10.61
C GLU A 182 -21.22 -0.84 -10.62
N MET A 183 -22.43 -1.31 -10.93
CA MET A 183 -23.05 -2.57 -10.55
C MET A 183 -22.25 -3.86 -10.78
N GLY A 184 -21.19 -3.91 -11.58
CA GLY A 184 -20.45 -5.16 -11.84
C GLY A 184 -19.88 -5.80 -10.57
N ARG A 185 -19.19 -5.03 -9.72
CA ARG A 185 -18.57 -5.54 -8.48
C ARG A 185 -19.56 -5.66 -7.33
N ILE A 186 -20.51 -4.72 -7.23
CA ILE A 186 -21.65 -4.83 -6.33
C ILE A 186 -22.48 -6.07 -6.68
N ARG A 187 -22.66 -6.41 -7.96
CA ARG A 187 -23.38 -7.61 -8.40
C ARG A 187 -22.63 -8.87 -8.00
N THR A 188 -21.29 -8.93 -8.13
CA THR A 188 -20.51 -10.05 -7.56
C THR A 188 -20.72 -10.17 -6.05
N MET A 189 -20.59 -9.07 -5.29
CA MET A 189 -20.83 -9.07 -3.83
C MET A 189 -22.29 -9.37 -3.44
N ARG A 190 -23.28 -8.96 -4.26
CA ARG A 190 -24.71 -9.27 -4.09
C ARG A 190 -25.03 -10.73 -4.38
N LEU A 191 -24.31 -11.34 -5.33
CA LEU A 191 -24.49 -12.72 -5.77
C LEU A 191 -23.72 -13.72 -4.89
N SER A 192 -22.57 -13.32 -4.33
CA SER A 192 -21.73 -14.19 -3.49
C SER A 192 -22.19 -14.26 -2.03
N ASN A 193 -22.88 -13.23 -1.52
CA ASN A 193 -23.30 -13.14 -0.13
C ASN A 193 -24.81 -13.37 -0.02
N THR A 194 -25.21 -14.41 0.72
CA THR A 194 -26.63 -14.64 1.05
C THR A 194 -27.13 -13.51 1.97
N GLY A 195 -28.45 -13.30 2.08
CA GLY A 195 -29.03 -12.08 2.69
C GLY A 195 -28.40 -11.67 4.03
N MET A 196 -28.09 -12.63 4.91
CA MET A 196 -27.48 -12.38 6.22
C MET A 196 -25.98 -11.97 6.18
N GLU A 197 -25.31 -12.12 5.04
CA GLU A 197 -23.86 -11.86 4.86
C GLU A 197 -23.59 -10.56 4.09
N ARG A 198 -24.63 -9.83 3.67
CA ARG A 198 -24.52 -8.55 2.97
C ARG A 198 -24.23 -7.40 3.92
N PHE A 199 -23.18 -7.49 4.72
CA PHE A 199 -22.81 -6.43 5.65
C PHE A 199 -22.64 -5.07 4.94
N CYS A 200 -23.25 -4.04 5.52
CA CYS A 200 -23.17 -2.65 5.09
C CYS A 200 -21.71 -2.21 4.96
N ARG A 201 -21.40 -1.33 3.99
CA ARG A 201 -20.04 -0.79 3.82
C ARG A 201 -19.52 -0.15 5.11
N TYR A 202 -20.39 0.50 5.89
CA TYR A 202 -20.00 1.12 7.16
C TYR A 202 -19.70 0.09 8.25
N MET A 203 -20.43 -1.02 8.30
CA MET A 203 -20.06 -2.15 9.15
C MET A 203 -18.72 -2.75 8.72
N ARG A 204 -18.53 -2.97 7.41
CA ARG A 204 -17.25 -3.49 6.87
C ARG A 204 -16.07 -2.53 7.09
N MET A 205 -16.34 -1.24 7.22
CA MET A 205 -15.36 -0.20 7.57
C MET A 205 -15.14 -0.08 9.09
N GLY A 206 -15.90 -0.80 9.92
CA GLY A 206 -15.82 -0.73 11.38
C GLY A 206 -16.46 0.53 11.99
N LEU A 207 -17.34 1.21 11.24
CA LEU A 207 -18.08 2.40 11.70
C LEU A 207 -19.43 2.07 12.34
N LEU A 208 -19.92 0.85 12.13
CA LEU A 208 -21.14 0.32 12.72
C LEU A 208 -20.85 -1.07 13.29
N ASP A 209 -21.38 -1.37 14.47
CA ASP A 209 -21.20 -2.67 15.11
C ASP A 209 -21.85 -3.80 14.30
N PHE A 210 -23.07 -3.55 13.79
CA PHE A 210 -23.78 -4.49 12.96
C PHE A 210 -24.80 -3.79 12.07
N MET A 211 -24.76 -4.05 10.76
CA MET A 211 -25.80 -3.64 9.83
C MET A 211 -25.73 -4.45 8.54
N ILE A 212 -26.84 -5.03 8.13
CA ILE A 212 -27.00 -5.68 6.81
C ILE A 212 -27.48 -4.63 5.81
N CYS A 213 -26.92 -4.64 4.61
CA CYS A 213 -27.29 -3.75 3.53
C CYS A 213 -28.57 -4.20 2.84
N SER A 214 -29.67 -3.49 3.11
CA SER A 214 -30.96 -3.66 2.41
C SER A 214 -30.95 -3.06 1.00
N ASN A 215 -30.14 -2.02 0.76
CA ASN A 215 -30.11 -1.29 -0.51
C ASN A 215 -29.13 -1.89 -1.56
N GLY A 216 -28.62 -3.09 -1.32
CA GLY A 216 -27.69 -3.76 -2.24
C GLY A 216 -26.46 -2.93 -2.59
N PHE A 217 -25.91 -2.15 -1.67
CA PHE A 217 -24.78 -1.24 -1.88
C PHE A 217 -25.04 -0.08 -2.86
N GLU A 218 -26.29 0.27 -3.19
CA GLU A 218 -26.64 1.52 -3.88
C GLU A 218 -26.56 2.69 -2.90
N CYS A 219 -25.35 2.97 -2.44
CA CYS A 219 -25.10 3.89 -1.34
C CYS A 219 -25.61 5.31 -1.66
N TRP A 220 -25.55 5.72 -2.93
CA TRP A 220 -26.08 7.00 -3.44
C TRP A 220 -27.61 7.19 -3.28
N ARG A 221 -28.36 6.16 -2.85
CA ARG A 221 -29.80 6.22 -2.53
C ARG A 221 -30.11 5.79 -1.09
N CYS A 222 -29.09 5.61 -0.26
CA CYS A 222 -29.21 5.03 1.07
C CYS A 222 -29.26 6.15 2.12
N GLU A 223 -30.33 6.21 2.93
CA GLU A 223 -30.47 7.19 4.01
C GLU A 223 -29.33 7.07 5.04
N VAL A 224 -28.83 5.86 5.30
CA VAL A 224 -27.68 5.65 6.19
C VAL A 224 -26.40 6.24 5.58
N ASP A 225 -26.25 6.20 4.25
CA ASP A 225 -25.09 6.79 3.58
C ASP A 225 -25.16 8.32 3.64
N GLN A 226 -26.33 8.89 3.41
CA GLN A 226 -26.58 10.32 3.55
C GLN A 226 -26.29 10.81 4.97
N GLU A 227 -26.84 10.15 6.00
CA GLU A 227 -26.60 10.48 7.41
C GLU A 227 -25.12 10.41 7.78
N MET A 228 -24.41 9.40 7.26
CA MET A 228 -22.97 9.28 7.49
C MET A 228 -22.20 10.40 6.80
N GLU A 229 -22.51 10.73 5.54
CA GLU A 229 -21.87 11.86 4.85
C GLU A 229 -22.15 13.19 5.56
N ASP A 230 -23.38 13.42 6.02
CA ASP A 230 -23.77 14.61 6.77
C ASP A 230 -23.02 14.70 8.11
N ARG A 231 -22.87 13.57 8.82
CA ARG A 231 -22.13 13.49 10.08
C ARG A 231 -20.63 13.76 9.91
N PHE A 232 -20.02 13.23 8.85
CA PHE A 232 -18.56 13.30 8.64
C PHE A 232 -18.12 14.49 7.78
N GLY A 233 -19.04 15.12 7.04
CA GLY A 233 -18.78 16.24 6.12
C GLY A 233 -17.93 15.87 4.89
N THR A 234 -17.63 14.57 4.72
CA THR A 234 -16.80 13.96 3.68
C THR A 234 -17.11 12.46 3.69
N PRO A 235 -16.86 11.68 2.61
CA PRO A 235 -17.10 10.26 2.66
C PRO A 235 -16.33 9.63 3.84
N PRO A 236 -16.98 8.81 4.69
CA PRO A 236 -16.42 8.43 5.98
C PRO A 236 -15.06 7.72 5.90
N VAL A 237 -14.74 7.11 4.76
CA VAL A 237 -13.42 6.50 4.51
C VAL A 237 -12.27 7.50 4.60
N PHE A 238 -12.51 8.78 4.30
CA PHE A 238 -11.54 9.87 4.43
C PHE A 238 -11.56 10.51 5.82
N ALA A 239 -12.64 10.34 6.59
CA ALA A 239 -12.77 10.86 7.95
C ALA A 239 -12.22 9.88 9.01
N LEU A 240 -12.26 8.58 8.72
CA LEU A 240 -11.47 7.59 9.42
C LEU A 240 -10.01 8.04 9.33
N LYS A 241 -9.38 8.33 10.48
CA LYS A 241 -7.95 8.71 10.55
C LYS A 241 -7.20 7.81 9.57
N PRO A 242 -6.40 8.36 8.62
CA PRO A 242 -5.72 7.55 7.61
C PRO A 242 -5.05 6.42 8.37
N GLY A 243 -5.45 5.18 8.05
CA GLY A 243 -5.03 4.01 8.83
C GLY A 243 -3.55 4.15 9.06
N ARG A 244 -3.13 4.19 10.35
CA ARG A 244 -1.75 4.50 10.78
C ARG A 244 -0.80 4.00 9.70
N LYS A 245 -0.08 4.93 9.06
CA LYS A 245 1.00 4.57 8.13
C LYS A 245 1.83 3.52 8.86
N ARG A 246 1.89 2.31 8.32
CA ARG A 246 2.80 1.27 8.78
C ARG A 246 4.20 1.87 8.71
N GLU A 247 4.73 2.39 9.81
CA GLU A 247 6.10 2.88 9.87
C GLU A 247 7.01 1.66 9.96
N LEU A 248 7.32 1.09 8.79
CA LEU A 248 8.34 0.07 8.65
C LEU A 248 9.68 0.66 9.08
N GLN A 249 10.19 0.18 10.21
CA GLN A 249 11.51 0.50 10.70
C GLN A 249 12.50 -0.53 10.16
N GLU A 250 13.77 -0.14 10.03
CA GLU A 250 14.84 -1.04 9.63
C GLU A 250 15.78 -1.25 10.81
N ILE A 251 16.02 -2.51 11.18
CA ILE A 251 16.87 -2.91 12.29
C ILE A 251 17.85 -3.96 11.77
N GLU A 252 19.15 -3.67 11.80
CA GLU A 252 20.21 -4.58 11.29
C GLU A 252 19.96 -5.03 9.83
N GLY A 253 19.40 -4.14 8.99
CA GLY A 253 19.06 -4.44 7.59
C GLY A 253 17.75 -5.22 7.41
N MET A 254 16.98 -5.45 8.48
CA MET A 254 15.74 -6.23 8.47
C MET A 254 14.53 -5.34 8.76
N PRO A 255 13.40 -5.55 8.06
CA PRO A 255 12.18 -4.79 8.32
C PRO A 255 11.56 -5.18 9.68
N PHE A 256 11.05 -4.18 10.40
CA PHE A 256 10.36 -4.32 11.67
C PHE A 256 9.13 -3.40 11.71
N LEU A 257 8.01 -3.88 12.26
CA LEU A 257 6.80 -3.06 12.44
C LEU A 257 6.50 -2.89 13.93
N PRO A 258 6.66 -1.68 14.49
CA PRO A 258 6.46 -1.43 15.92
C PRO A 258 4.98 -1.58 16.36
N GLU A 259 4.06 -1.68 15.42
CA GLU A 259 2.61 -1.77 15.65
C GLU A 259 2.11 -3.21 15.82
N LEU A 260 2.99 -4.21 15.67
CA LEU A 260 2.66 -5.62 15.81
C LEU A 260 3.14 -6.18 17.14
N TYR A 261 2.51 -7.28 17.55
CA TYR A 261 2.92 -8.08 18.68
C TYR A 261 3.87 -9.18 18.19
N TYR A 262 4.90 -9.51 18.95
CA TYR A 262 5.94 -10.47 18.55
C TYR A 262 6.12 -11.55 19.60
N SER A 263 6.36 -12.78 19.14
CA SER A 263 6.61 -13.94 19.98
C SER A 263 8.05 -14.45 19.87
N GLU A 264 8.49 -15.25 20.84
CA GLU A 264 9.84 -15.86 20.81
C GLU A 264 10.02 -16.85 19.64
N GLU A 265 8.92 -17.38 19.12
CA GLU A 265 8.87 -18.28 17.96
C GLU A 265 9.02 -17.53 16.62
N HIS A 266 9.34 -16.23 16.66
CA HIS A 266 9.51 -15.36 15.48
C HIS A 266 8.22 -15.20 14.65
N VAL A 267 7.07 -15.24 15.34
CA VAL A 267 5.74 -15.01 14.78
C VAL A 267 5.26 -13.64 15.23
N TRP A 268 4.83 -12.80 14.29
CA TRP A 268 4.09 -11.59 14.62
C TRP A 268 2.59 -11.85 14.66
N ALA A 269 1.90 -11.15 15.54
CA ALA A 269 0.45 -11.19 15.72
C ALA A 269 -0.15 -9.78 15.56
N LYS A 270 -1.25 -9.69 14.83
CA LYS A 270 -2.04 -8.47 14.65
C LYS A 270 -3.48 -8.69 15.11
N PRO A 271 -3.92 -8.07 16.22
CA PRO A 271 -5.33 -8.11 16.61
C PRO A 271 -6.20 -7.34 15.60
N MET A 272 -7.36 -7.90 15.30
CA MET A 272 -8.36 -7.40 14.36
C MET A 272 -9.77 -7.69 14.90
N GLY A 273 -10.17 -7.01 15.97
CA GLY A 273 -11.41 -7.33 16.69
C GLY A 273 -11.25 -8.59 17.53
N ASP A 274 -12.12 -9.58 17.33
CA ASP A 274 -12.06 -10.92 17.94
C ASP A 274 -11.08 -11.86 17.24
N LEU A 275 -10.45 -11.41 16.15
CA LEU A 275 -9.54 -12.21 15.34
C LEU A 275 -8.10 -11.77 15.50
N ILE A 276 -7.17 -12.71 15.30
CA ILE A 276 -5.75 -12.44 15.29
C ILE A 276 -5.15 -12.98 14.00
N ARG A 277 -4.45 -12.10 13.28
CA ARG A 277 -3.65 -12.49 12.11
C ARG A 277 -2.21 -12.78 12.53
N LEU A 278 -1.67 -13.90 12.08
CA LEU A 278 -0.33 -14.37 12.36
C LEU A 278 0.54 -14.33 11.09
N GLY A 279 1.82 -14.06 11.24
CA GLY A 279 2.81 -14.17 10.16
C GLY A 279 4.24 -14.28 10.67
N LEU A 280 5.19 -14.54 9.77
CA LEU A 280 6.60 -14.61 10.14
C LEU A 280 7.19 -13.21 10.25
N ASP A 281 8.00 -12.98 11.29
CA ASP A 281 8.84 -11.79 11.34
C ASP A 281 9.94 -11.86 10.27
N ALA A 282 10.70 -10.76 10.13
CA ALA A 282 11.70 -10.70 9.07
C ALA A 282 12.78 -11.79 9.20
N MET A 283 13.19 -12.19 10.41
CA MET A 283 14.20 -13.22 10.61
C MET A 283 13.67 -14.60 10.19
N ALA A 284 12.49 -15.00 10.67
CA ALA A 284 11.87 -16.26 10.25
C ALA A 284 11.55 -16.28 8.76
N SER A 285 11.27 -15.12 8.16
CA SER A 285 11.04 -15.02 6.73
C SER A 285 12.26 -15.39 5.88
N TYR A 286 13.50 -15.20 6.38
CA TYR A 286 14.71 -15.66 5.69
C TYR A 286 14.73 -17.19 5.55
N VAL A 287 14.22 -17.95 6.53
CA VAL A 287 14.12 -19.42 6.38
C VAL A 287 13.13 -19.80 5.27
N ALA A 288 12.04 -19.03 5.15
CA ALA A 288 11.04 -19.22 4.11
C ALA A 288 11.57 -18.90 2.69
N LEU A 289 12.60 -18.04 2.54
CA LEU A 289 13.29 -17.81 1.26
C LEU A 289 13.88 -19.11 0.67
N GLY A 290 14.35 -20.01 1.53
CA GLY A 290 14.91 -21.31 1.15
C GLY A 290 13.88 -22.43 1.03
N ALA A 291 12.65 -22.24 1.52
CA ALA A 291 11.63 -23.28 1.50
C ALA A 291 11.12 -23.56 0.08
N ARG A 292 10.90 -24.85 -0.25
CA ARG A 292 10.27 -25.29 -1.50
C ARG A 292 8.76 -25.34 -1.40
N SER A 293 8.24 -25.57 -0.20
CA SER A 293 6.81 -25.55 0.09
C SER A 293 6.57 -25.03 1.51
N VAL A 294 5.39 -24.46 1.70
CA VAL A 294 4.83 -24.12 3.01
C VAL A 294 3.50 -24.85 3.13
N GLN A 295 3.31 -25.56 4.23
CA GLN A 295 2.04 -26.22 4.57
C GLN A 295 1.45 -25.50 5.76
N LEU A 296 0.22 -25.00 5.63
CA LEU A 296 -0.49 -24.32 6.70
C LEU A 296 -1.57 -25.23 7.29
N SER A 297 -1.90 -25.04 8.56
CA SER A 297 -3.07 -25.68 9.16
C SER A 297 -4.33 -25.28 8.40
N SER A 298 -5.20 -26.26 8.12
CA SER A 298 -6.42 -26.03 7.35
C SER A 298 -7.45 -25.23 8.15
N VAL A 299 -8.31 -24.51 7.43
CA VAL A 299 -9.44 -23.78 8.02
C VAL A 299 -10.36 -24.75 8.78
N GLY A 300 -10.77 -24.35 9.97
CA GLY A 300 -11.55 -25.16 10.91
C GLY A 300 -10.71 -25.93 11.93
N THR A 301 -9.39 -26.00 11.75
CA THR A 301 -8.49 -26.68 12.71
C THR A 301 -8.41 -25.89 14.02
N GLU A 302 -8.49 -26.58 15.15
CA GLU A 302 -8.12 -25.99 16.45
C GLU A 302 -6.62 -26.14 16.68
N ILE A 303 -5.94 -25.01 16.88
CA ILE A 303 -4.52 -24.97 17.23
C ILE A 303 -4.36 -24.55 18.69
N SER A 304 -3.45 -25.22 19.40
CA SER A 304 -3.09 -24.85 20.77
C SER A 304 -1.77 -24.07 20.77
N LYS A 305 -1.59 -23.16 21.73
CA LYS A 305 -0.32 -22.48 21.97
C LYS A 305 0.82 -23.50 22.09
N GLY A 306 1.92 -23.24 21.38
CA GLY A 306 3.09 -24.12 21.30
C GLY A 306 2.96 -25.29 20.32
N THR A 307 1.83 -25.47 19.63
CA THR A 307 1.69 -26.50 18.57
C THR A 307 2.10 -25.97 17.21
N VAL A 308 2.55 -26.85 16.31
CA VAL A 308 2.97 -26.47 14.96
C VAL A 308 1.75 -26.13 14.11
N PHE A 309 1.68 -24.90 13.60
CA PHE A 309 0.59 -24.47 12.71
C PHE A 309 1.01 -24.32 11.26
N ALA A 310 2.32 -24.21 10.99
CA ALA A 310 2.88 -24.13 9.65
C ALA A 310 4.16 -24.96 9.55
N VAL A 311 4.39 -25.62 8.42
CA VAL A 311 5.60 -26.41 8.16
C VAL A 311 6.26 -25.88 6.90
N LEU A 312 7.52 -25.45 7.03
CA LEU A 312 8.38 -25.10 5.90
C LEU A 312 9.16 -26.35 5.50
N GLU A 313 9.13 -26.73 4.23
CA GLU A 313 9.85 -27.92 3.73
C GLU A 313 10.87 -27.55 2.65
N ARG A 314 12.06 -28.13 2.76
CA ARG A 314 13.13 -28.04 1.75
C ARG A 314 13.85 -29.38 1.65
N ASP A 315 13.92 -29.95 0.44
CA ASP A 315 14.72 -31.15 0.15
C ASP A 315 14.49 -32.32 1.15
N GLY A 316 13.24 -32.52 1.57
CA GLY A 316 12.84 -33.56 2.54
C GLY A 316 13.00 -33.17 4.01
N LYS A 317 13.61 -32.03 4.31
CA LYS A 317 13.74 -31.48 5.68
C LYS A 317 12.57 -30.57 6.01
N LYS A 318 12.11 -30.59 7.26
CA LYS A 318 10.92 -29.88 7.72
C LYS A 318 11.22 -29.01 8.94
N ALA A 319 10.80 -27.76 8.89
CA ALA A 319 10.85 -26.83 10.01
C ALA A 319 9.42 -26.46 10.42
N GLY A 320 9.04 -26.84 11.64
CA GLY A 320 7.74 -26.53 12.22
C GLY A 320 7.72 -25.15 12.87
N ILE A 321 6.75 -24.33 12.53
CA ILE A 321 6.51 -23.02 13.14
C ILE A 321 5.41 -23.20 14.19
N HIS A 322 5.75 -22.86 15.43
CA HIS A 322 4.88 -23.03 16.59
C HIS A 322 3.96 -21.81 16.77
N SER A 323 2.72 -22.07 17.17
CA SER A 323 1.72 -21.01 17.37
C SER A 323 1.96 -20.30 18.70
N PRO A 324 2.04 -18.95 18.73
CA PRO A 324 2.16 -18.22 19.99
C PRO A 324 0.85 -18.18 20.79
N LEU A 325 -0.27 -18.53 20.16
CA LEU A 325 -1.63 -18.39 20.70
C LEU A 325 -2.49 -19.61 20.34
N SER A 326 -3.46 -19.92 21.20
CA SER A 326 -4.49 -20.94 20.91
C SER A 326 -5.64 -20.32 20.11
N GLY A 327 -6.32 -21.10 19.28
CA GLY A 327 -7.52 -20.65 18.58
C GLY A 327 -7.96 -21.55 17.43
N THR A 328 -9.10 -21.24 16.84
CA THR A 328 -9.60 -21.91 15.64
C THR A 328 -9.12 -21.18 14.39
N VAL A 329 -8.55 -21.90 13.43
CA VAL A 329 -8.12 -21.33 12.15
C VAL A 329 -9.34 -20.94 11.31
N LEU A 330 -9.50 -19.65 11.04
CA LEU A 330 -10.57 -19.15 10.18
C LEU A 330 -10.12 -18.92 8.74
N SER A 331 -8.82 -18.64 8.53
CA SER A 331 -8.25 -18.44 7.21
C SER A 331 -6.80 -18.87 7.19
N ALA A 332 -6.41 -19.56 6.12
CA ALA A 332 -5.01 -19.81 5.78
C ALA A 332 -4.65 -19.08 4.48
N ASN A 333 -3.45 -18.52 4.41
CA ASN A 333 -3.01 -17.78 3.23
C ASN A 333 -2.47 -18.72 2.14
N HIS A 334 -3.37 -19.23 1.30
CA HIS A 334 -3.05 -20.12 0.17
C HIS A 334 -1.96 -19.55 -0.77
N ARG A 335 -1.80 -18.22 -0.84
CA ARG A 335 -0.75 -17.59 -1.67
C ARG A 335 0.66 -17.88 -1.18
N VAL A 336 0.84 -18.11 0.12
CA VAL A 336 2.13 -18.53 0.70
C VAL A 336 2.37 -20.02 0.41
N GLU A 337 1.33 -20.84 0.37
CA GLU A 337 1.45 -22.25 -0.01
C GLU A 337 1.80 -22.41 -1.50
N GLU A 338 1.15 -21.64 -2.37
CA GLU A 338 1.44 -21.57 -3.81
C GLU A 338 2.80 -20.91 -4.10
N SER A 339 3.19 -19.93 -3.29
CA SER A 339 4.43 -19.18 -3.47
C SER A 339 5.13 -18.92 -2.12
N PRO A 340 5.93 -19.89 -1.63
CA PRO A 340 6.64 -19.80 -0.35
C PRO A 340 7.42 -18.51 -0.14
N GLY A 341 8.05 -17.99 -1.20
CA GLY A 341 8.81 -16.74 -1.15
C GLY A 341 7.99 -15.48 -0.86
N LEU A 342 6.65 -15.55 -0.81
CA LEU A 342 5.79 -14.41 -0.47
C LEU A 342 5.94 -13.98 0.99
N SER A 343 6.11 -14.94 1.91
CA SER A 343 6.36 -14.64 3.32
C SER A 343 7.72 -13.96 3.54
N TRP A 344 8.67 -14.10 2.62
CA TRP A 344 9.95 -13.38 2.62
C TRP A 344 9.91 -12.02 1.92
N LYS A 345 9.28 -11.93 0.73
CA LYS A 345 9.23 -10.67 -0.04
C LYS A 345 8.41 -9.58 0.66
N ASP A 346 7.44 -9.99 1.46
CA ASP A 346 6.49 -9.08 2.10
C ASP A 346 5.92 -9.67 3.41
N PRO A 347 6.78 -9.95 4.41
CA PRO A 347 6.43 -10.69 5.63
C PRO A 347 5.29 -10.05 6.42
N TYR A 348 5.23 -8.73 6.41
CA TYR A 348 4.26 -7.97 7.18
C TYR A 348 3.04 -7.51 6.37
N GLY A 349 3.05 -7.68 5.05
CA GLY A 349 1.97 -7.35 4.14
C GLY A 349 1.25 -8.60 3.66
N ARG A 350 1.63 -9.06 2.48
CA ARG A 350 1.02 -10.20 1.78
C ARG A 350 1.48 -11.58 2.29
N GLY A 351 2.55 -11.62 3.07
CA GLY A 351 3.21 -12.83 3.58
C GLY A 351 2.69 -13.39 4.90
N TRP A 352 1.52 -12.93 5.39
CA TRP A 352 0.88 -13.49 6.59
C TRP A 352 0.53 -14.98 6.40
N LEU A 353 0.40 -15.75 7.47
CA LEU A 353 0.19 -17.20 7.40
C LEU A 353 -1.26 -17.58 7.71
N LEU A 354 -1.72 -17.33 8.94
CA LEU A 354 -3.05 -17.73 9.42
C LEU A 354 -3.83 -16.53 9.99
N MET A 355 -5.16 -16.62 9.97
CA MET A 355 -6.04 -15.86 10.84
C MET A 355 -6.75 -16.84 11.77
N ILE A 356 -6.67 -16.58 13.07
CA ILE A 356 -7.26 -17.41 14.10
C ILE A 356 -8.30 -16.61 14.89
N ARG A 357 -9.31 -17.31 15.41
CA ARG A 357 -10.16 -16.82 16.48
C ARG A 357 -9.70 -17.49 17.78
N PRO A 358 -9.00 -16.79 18.67
CA PRO A 358 -8.67 -17.31 19.99
C PRO A 358 -9.92 -17.39 20.88
N PRO A 359 -9.94 -18.27 21.88
CA PRO A 359 -10.97 -18.25 22.93
C PRO A 359 -10.89 -16.97 23.77
N TYR A 360 -9.67 -16.45 23.97
CA TYR A 360 -9.37 -15.24 24.75
C TYR A 360 -8.48 -14.29 23.91
N PRO A 361 -9.07 -13.37 23.12
CA PRO A 361 -8.32 -12.45 22.26
C PRO A 361 -7.28 -11.58 22.99
N GLU A 362 -7.49 -11.32 24.27
CA GLU A 362 -6.60 -10.56 25.13
C GLU A 362 -5.22 -11.22 25.35
N GLU A 363 -5.08 -12.53 25.15
CA GLU A 363 -3.78 -13.24 25.26
C GLU A 363 -2.73 -12.68 24.27
N VAL A 364 -3.16 -11.99 23.20
CA VAL A 364 -2.24 -11.30 22.28
C VAL A 364 -1.41 -10.23 22.99
N TYR A 365 -1.93 -9.63 24.06
CA TYR A 365 -1.25 -8.55 24.79
C TYR A 365 -0.13 -9.07 25.70
N ASP A 366 -0.07 -10.37 25.94
CA ASP A 366 1.05 -11.02 26.65
C ASP A 366 2.29 -11.17 25.76
N LEU A 367 2.13 -11.00 24.44
CA LEU A 367 3.23 -10.97 23.49
C LEU A 367 3.98 -9.62 23.55
N ARG A 368 5.20 -9.60 23.01
CA ARG A 368 6.05 -8.41 23.05
C ARG A 368 5.47 -7.31 22.17
N PHE A 369 5.40 -6.08 22.68
CA PHE A 369 4.90 -4.93 21.94
C PHE A 369 5.76 -3.68 22.16
N GLY A 370 5.72 -2.74 21.21
CA GLY A 370 6.35 -1.43 21.34
C GLY A 370 7.85 -1.51 21.61
N THR A 371 8.31 -0.85 22.68
CA THR A 371 9.73 -0.80 23.03
C THR A 371 10.30 -2.15 23.45
N ASP A 372 9.49 -3.04 24.03
CA ASP A 372 9.93 -4.38 24.41
C ASP A 372 10.16 -5.25 23.16
N ALA A 373 9.19 -5.26 22.23
CA ALA A 373 9.33 -5.92 20.93
C ALA A 373 10.57 -5.43 20.19
N ARG A 374 10.79 -4.12 20.17
CA ARG A 374 11.96 -3.53 19.51
C ARG A 374 13.27 -3.99 20.14
N ARG A 375 13.42 -3.93 21.47
CA ARG A 375 14.66 -4.36 22.15
C ARG A 375 14.94 -5.84 21.93
N TRP A 376 13.90 -6.67 22.00
CA TRP A 376 14.00 -8.10 21.70
C TRP A 376 14.43 -8.33 20.25
N PHE A 377 13.79 -7.65 19.30
CA PHE A 377 14.08 -7.79 17.87
C PHE A 377 15.51 -7.33 17.56
N GLU A 378 15.96 -6.18 18.08
CA GLU A 378 17.34 -5.68 17.94
C GLU A 378 18.36 -6.71 18.45
N ALA A 379 18.13 -7.29 19.63
CA ALA A 379 19.03 -8.29 20.21
C ALA A 379 19.11 -9.59 19.37
N LYS A 380 17.97 -10.07 18.84
CA LYS A 380 17.90 -11.28 18.01
C LYS A 380 18.47 -11.01 16.61
N ALA A 381 18.11 -9.91 15.98
CA ALA A 381 18.57 -9.51 14.64
C ALA A 381 20.09 -9.31 14.61
N ALA A 382 20.69 -8.70 15.64
CA ALA A 382 22.15 -8.54 15.74
C ALA A 382 22.88 -9.89 15.88
N ARG A 383 22.26 -10.90 16.52
CA ARG A 383 22.82 -12.26 16.55
C ARG A 383 22.65 -12.97 15.21
N PHE A 384 21.48 -12.83 14.58
CA PHE A 384 21.14 -13.46 13.31
C PHE A 384 21.99 -12.90 12.14
N SER A 385 22.16 -11.58 12.04
CA SER A 385 23.03 -10.89 11.06
C SER A 385 24.50 -11.35 11.18
N ARG A 386 25.00 -11.51 12.42
CA ARG A 386 26.36 -12.03 12.64
C ARG A 386 26.52 -13.47 12.15
N ALA A 387 25.51 -14.33 12.32
CA ALA A 387 25.54 -15.69 11.80
C ALA A 387 25.53 -15.70 10.26
N LEU A 388 24.65 -14.92 9.62
CA LEU A 388 24.61 -14.79 8.16
C LEU A 388 25.93 -14.28 7.58
N SER A 389 26.57 -13.31 8.24
CA SER A 389 27.86 -12.74 7.80
C SER A 389 29.03 -13.73 7.92
N GLN A 390 28.93 -14.75 8.79
CA GLN A 390 29.94 -15.81 8.91
C GLN A 390 29.81 -16.85 7.79
N TRP A 391 28.60 -17.06 7.28
CA TRP A 391 28.27 -18.01 6.22
C TRP A 391 28.43 -17.43 4.80
N GLY A 392 28.59 -16.11 4.67
CA GLY A 392 29.03 -15.46 3.45
C GLY A 392 29.42 -14.01 3.66
N ASP A 393 30.55 -13.58 3.07
CA ASP A 393 30.97 -12.17 3.07
C ASP A 393 30.09 -11.37 2.10
N PRO A 394 29.32 -10.36 2.56
CA PRO A 394 28.52 -9.49 1.68
C PRO A 394 29.35 -8.76 0.62
N ARG A 395 30.68 -8.65 0.81
CA ARG A 395 31.62 -8.03 -0.15
C ARG A 395 32.08 -8.98 -1.25
N SER A 396 31.79 -10.28 -1.14
CA SER A 396 32.15 -11.29 -2.16
C SER A 396 31.22 -11.29 -3.37
N SER A 397 30.20 -10.41 -3.41
CA SER A 397 29.38 -10.21 -4.59
C SER A 397 30.30 -9.93 -5.79
N ARG A 398 30.38 -10.86 -6.75
CA ARG A 398 30.89 -10.52 -8.09
C ARG A 398 30.05 -9.33 -8.57
N ARG A 399 30.70 -8.25 -9.00
CA ARG A 399 30.02 -7.05 -9.55
C ARG A 399 28.91 -7.50 -10.52
N GLY A 400 27.65 -7.32 -10.13
CA GLY A 400 26.48 -7.56 -10.98
C GLY A 400 25.46 -8.60 -10.50
N ASP A 401 25.61 -9.26 -9.35
CA ASP A 401 24.56 -10.15 -8.82
C ASP A 401 23.58 -9.37 -7.92
N PRO A 402 22.25 -9.40 -8.16
CA PRO A 402 21.24 -8.80 -7.28
C PRO A 402 21.31 -9.41 -5.87
N GLY A 403 21.19 -8.60 -4.81
CA GLY A 403 21.29 -9.02 -3.40
C GLY A 403 20.49 -10.28 -3.05
N ASP A 404 19.26 -10.40 -3.59
CA ASP A 404 18.38 -11.56 -3.44
C ASP A 404 19.02 -12.92 -3.82
N ARG A 405 19.97 -12.95 -4.77
CA ARG A 405 20.61 -14.19 -5.24
C ARG A 405 21.71 -14.69 -4.32
N LEU A 406 22.37 -13.80 -3.59
CA LEU A 406 23.39 -14.16 -2.60
C LEU A 406 22.72 -14.61 -1.30
N GLU A 407 21.72 -13.85 -0.84
CA GLU A 407 20.95 -14.20 0.36
C GLU A 407 20.26 -15.55 0.21
N LYS A 408 19.63 -15.80 -0.94
CA LYS A 408 19.02 -17.10 -1.22
C LYS A 408 20.05 -18.22 -1.15
N ARG A 409 21.22 -18.06 -1.77
CA ARG A 409 22.26 -19.10 -1.77
C ARG A 409 22.75 -19.44 -0.35
N ILE A 410 23.02 -18.43 0.46
CA ILE A 410 23.45 -18.59 1.85
C ILE A 410 22.36 -19.31 2.65
N VAL A 411 21.10 -18.88 2.53
CA VAL A 411 19.95 -19.53 3.19
C VAL A 411 19.80 -20.98 2.74
N GLU A 412 20.01 -21.26 1.46
CA GLU A 412 19.89 -22.59 0.88
C GLU A 412 20.99 -23.56 1.34
N GLU A 413 22.22 -23.07 1.52
CA GLU A 413 23.38 -23.84 2.00
C GLU A 413 23.34 -24.07 3.52
N HIS A 414 22.78 -23.12 4.28
CA HIS A 414 22.80 -23.12 5.74
C HIS A 414 21.40 -23.28 6.38
N TRP A 415 20.44 -23.85 5.65
CA TRP A 415 19.04 -23.92 6.06
C TRP A 415 18.84 -24.60 7.43
N ASP A 416 19.51 -25.72 7.69
CA ASP A 416 19.40 -26.45 8.96
C ASP A 416 19.88 -25.58 10.13
N GLN A 417 21.01 -24.90 9.96
CA GLN A 417 21.62 -24.07 10.98
C GLN A 417 20.74 -22.84 11.28
N LEU A 418 20.04 -22.31 10.26
CA LEU A 418 19.05 -21.24 10.44
C LEU A 418 17.83 -21.73 11.22
N THR A 419 17.32 -22.94 10.92
CA THR A 419 16.18 -23.52 11.64
C THR A 419 16.51 -23.85 13.10
N GLU A 420 17.71 -24.38 13.37
CA GLU A 420 18.19 -24.64 14.72
C GLU A 420 18.43 -23.32 15.48
N PHE A 421 18.94 -22.29 14.80
CA PHE A 421 19.16 -20.99 15.41
C PHE A 421 17.86 -20.29 15.85
N LEU A 422 16.83 -20.32 15.01
CA LEU A 422 15.57 -19.61 15.28
C LEU A 422 14.62 -20.39 16.19
N TRP A 423 14.55 -21.71 16.03
CA TRP A 423 13.54 -22.53 16.71
C TRP A 423 14.13 -23.65 17.59
N GLY A 424 15.46 -23.80 17.65
CA GLY A 424 16.09 -24.90 18.40
C GLY A 424 15.78 -26.29 17.82
N LEU A 425 15.27 -26.35 16.59
CA LEU A 425 14.89 -27.57 15.91
C LEU A 425 16.11 -28.18 15.21
N ARG A 426 16.45 -29.43 15.52
CA ARG A 426 17.30 -30.23 14.64
C ARG A 426 16.41 -30.87 13.57
N CYS A 427 16.66 -30.52 12.32
CA CYS A 427 15.97 -31.10 11.16
C CYS A 427 16.30 -32.58 10.97
#